data_AF-A0A8T5VHA4-F1
#
_entry.id   AF-A0A8T5VHA4-F1
#
_cell.length_a   1.000
_cell.length_b   1.000
_cell.length_c   1.000
_cell.angle_alpha   90.00
_cell.angle_beta   90.00
_cell.angle_gamma   90.00
#
_symmetry.space_group_name_H-M   'P 1'
#
loop_
_entity.id
_entity.type
_entity.pdbx_description
1 polymer ?
#
loop_
_entity_poly.entity_id
_entity_poly.type
_entity_poly.pdbx_seq_one_letter_code
_entity_poly.pdbx_strand_id
1 'polypeptide(L)'
;MPIPLRIYITPFADRGVVEPGQWSSDTAKKALDVVNTIWSKAKIAFVISDCLMEKPLDMAKSARSNDQRLLGVLASRHDPDNAIHIYLVNSIENLSAGGSSYPNSEPEPASFVQWYGNDHANGRAWAHELGHLMSLDHVEIDYSNEKQAAQRVKNLMTKGLSAGSDLTGQQIDAAKGSKLVKRFGG
;
A
#
# COMPACT_ATOMS: atom_id res chain seq x y z
N MET A 1 -12.41 -10.58 12.70
CA MET A 1 -11.16 -10.24 13.43
C MET A 1 -10.37 -9.23 12.60
N PRO A 2 -9.52 -8.37 13.21
CA PRO A 2 -8.67 -7.47 12.43
C PRO A 2 -7.60 -8.26 11.66
N ILE A 3 -7.26 -7.79 10.47
CA ILE A 3 -6.29 -8.41 9.57
C ILE A 3 -4.87 -7.99 10.01
N PRO A 4 -3.96 -8.94 10.32
CA PRO A 4 -2.62 -8.62 10.78
C PRO A 4 -1.72 -8.11 9.65
N LEU A 5 -1.02 -7.01 9.92
CA LEU A 5 -0.01 -6.41 9.07
C LEU A 5 1.36 -6.51 9.73
N ARG A 6 2.36 -6.99 8.98
CA ARG A 6 3.76 -6.89 9.35
C ARG A 6 4.41 -5.78 8.55
N ILE A 7 4.94 -4.78 9.25
CA ILE A 7 5.47 -3.57 8.65
C ILE A 7 6.99 -3.64 8.64
N TYR A 8 7.57 -3.39 7.48
CA TYR A 8 9.01 -3.34 7.27
C TYR A 8 9.39 -1.96 6.74
N ILE A 9 10.00 -1.14 7.59
CA ILE A 9 10.50 0.16 7.19
C ILE A 9 11.88 -0.01 6.58
N THR A 10 11.99 0.22 5.27
CA THR A 10 13.21 -0.04 4.51
C THR A 10 13.74 1.26 3.88
N PRO A 11 14.73 1.91 4.52
CA PRO A 11 15.47 3.00 3.89
C PRO A 11 16.20 2.51 2.63
N PHE A 12 16.49 3.41 1.70
CA PHE A 12 17.37 3.08 0.57
C PHE A 12 18.83 3.35 0.91
N ALA A 13 19.72 2.68 0.19
CA ALA A 13 21.10 3.08 0.02
C ALA A 13 21.44 3.10 -1.49
N ASP A 14 22.48 3.83 -1.86
CA ASP A 14 23.05 3.77 -3.21
C ASP A 14 24.57 3.68 -3.10
N ARG A 15 25.15 2.57 -3.56
CA ARG A 15 26.59 2.28 -3.47
C ARG A 15 27.09 2.34 -2.03
N GLY A 16 26.34 1.73 -1.10
CA GLY A 16 26.65 1.69 0.33
C GLY A 16 26.36 2.97 1.11
N VAL A 17 25.94 4.06 0.45
CA VAL A 17 25.60 5.32 1.13
C VAL A 17 24.11 5.30 1.49
N VAL A 18 23.81 5.29 2.78
CA VAL A 18 22.43 5.23 3.31
C VAL A 18 21.74 6.58 3.12
N GLU A 19 20.52 6.55 2.59
CA GLU A 19 19.63 7.71 2.51
C GLU A 19 18.91 7.92 3.85
N PRO A 20 18.66 9.18 4.26
CA PRO A 20 17.88 9.46 5.46
C PRO A 20 16.50 8.78 5.39
N GLY A 21 16.16 7.99 6.41
CA GLY A 21 14.84 7.35 6.51
C GLY A 21 13.74 8.40 6.69
N GLN A 22 12.62 8.22 5.99
CA GLN A 22 11.45 9.12 6.11
C GLN A 22 10.31 8.51 6.93
N TRP A 23 10.24 7.18 6.97
CA TRP A 23 9.28 6.45 7.78
C TRP A 23 9.82 6.16 9.18
N SER A 24 8.90 6.09 10.14
CA SER A 24 9.12 5.57 11.49
C SER A 24 7.91 4.72 11.89
N SER A 25 8.02 3.95 12.97
CA SER A 25 6.87 3.18 13.47
C SER A 25 5.69 4.08 13.84
N ASP A 26 5.95 5.32 14.25
CA ASP A 26 4.90 6.29 14.58
C ASP A 26 4.20 6.82 13.33
N THR A 27 4.94 7.14 12.26
CA THR A 27 4.30 7.57 11.00
C THR A 27 3.57 6.42 10.32
N ALA A 28 4.05 5.18 10.47
CA ALA A 28 3.34 3.98 10.03
C ALA A 28 2.00 3.81 10.77
N LYS A 29 1.96 4.00 12.10
CA LYS A 29 0.70 3.94 12.88
C LYS A 29 -0.29 5.01 12.44
N LYS A 30 0.15 6.26 12.27
CA LYS A 30 -0.73 7.35 11.81
C LYS A 30 -1.27 7.11 10.40
N ALA A 31 -0.45 6.58 9.50
CA ALA A 31 -0.91 6.17 8.18
C ALA A 31 -1.93 5.02 8.27
N LEU A 32 -1.74 4.06 9.18
CA LEU A 32 -2.71 2.99 9.43
C LEU A 32 -4.05 3.51 9.94
N ASP A 33 -4.06 4.54 10.79
CA ASP A 33 -5.32 5.15 11.27
C ASP A 33 -6.15 5.69 10.09
N VAL A 34 -5.48 6.29 9.10
CA VAL A 34 -6.11 6.72 7.84
C VAL A 34 -6.61 5.52 7.04
N VAL A 35 -5.79 4.47 6.89
CA VAL A 35 -6.19 3.21 6.22
C VAL A 35 -7.47 2.65 6.85
N ASN A 36 -7.49 2.51 8.17
CA ASN A 36 -8.64 1.97 8.91
C ASN A 36 -9.86 2.89 8.81
N THR A 37 -9.68 4.21 8.77
CA THR A 37 -10.77 5.16 8.53
C THR A 37 -11.42 4.91 7.17
N ILE A 38 -10.62 4.73 6.11
CA ILE A 38 -11.09 4.46 4.75
C ILE A 38 -11.83 3.12 4.69
N TRP A 39 -11.22 2.06 5.21
CA TRP A 39 -11.74 0.69 5.15
C TRP A 39 -12.86 0.40 6.15
N SER A 40 -13.10 1.28 7.13
CA SER A 40 -14.23 1.19 8.06
C SER A 40 -15.59 1.10 7.35
N LYS A 41 -15.73 1.75 6.19
CA LYS A 41 -16.94 1.67 5.33
C LYS A 41 -17.27 0.23 4.91
N ALA A 42 -16.24 -0.61 4.74
CA ALA A 42 -16.35 -2.03 4.43
C ALA A 42 -16.38 -2.93 5.68
N LYS A 43 -16.29 -2.36 6.89
CA LYS A 43 -16.09 -3.06 8.17
C LYS A 43 -14.84 -3.96 8.17
N ILE A 44 -13.81 -3.54 7.44
CA ILE A 44 -12.50 -4.19 7.42
C ILE A 44 -11.57 -3.36 8.29
N ALA A 45 -10.89 -4.00 9.22
CA ALA A 45 -9.93 -3.38 10.11
C ALA A 45 -8.59 -4.11 9.98
N PHE A 46 -7.51 -3.35 10.01
CA PHE A 46 -6.15 -3.83 9.96
C PHE A 46 -5.43 -3.47 11.26
N VAL A 47 -4.51 -4.33 11.69
CA VAL A 47 -3.72 -4.13 12.90
C VAL A 47 -2.25 -4.41 12.61
N ILE A 48 -1.37 -3.53 13.07
CA ILE A 48 0.08 -3.78 13.02
C ILE A 48 0.41 -4.83 14.08
N SER A 49 0.78 -6.03 13.64
CA SER A 49 1.28 -7.09 14.52
C SER A 49 2.75 -6.88 14.87
N ASP A 50 3.51 -6.30 13.94
CA ASP A 50 4.93 -5.98 14.13
C ASP A 50 5.35 -4.84 13.21
N CYS A 51 6.33 -4.04 13.64
CA CYS A 51 6.88 -2.92 12.88
C CYS A 51 8.39 -2.82 13.08
N LEU A 52 9.13 -3.22 12.05
CA LEU A 52 10.58 -3.40 12.09
C LEU A 52 11.27 -2.36 11.21
N MET A 53 12.40 -1.83 11.70
CA MET A 53 13.34 -1.07 10.87
C MET A 53 14.31 -2.05 10.22
N GLU A 54 14.30 -2.11 8.89
CA GLU A 54 15.14 -3.01 8.13
C GLU A 54 16.53 -2.44 7.85
N LYS A 55 17.43 -3.34 7.44
CA LYS A 55 18.68 -2.91 6.81
C LYS A 55 18.38 -2.17 5.50
N PRO A 56 19.07 -1.04 5.23
CA PRO A 56 18.85 -0.30 4.00
C PRO A 56 18.95 -1.17 2.75
N LEU A 57 18.07 -0.92 1.78
CA LEU A 57 18.12 -1.55 0.47
C LEU A 57 19.08 -0.78 -0.43
N ASP A 58 20.29 -1.33 -0.60
CA ASP A 58 21.25 -0.83 -1.58
C ASP A 58 20.75 -1.15 -3.00
N MET A 59 20.19 -0.14 -3.64
CA MET A 59 19.62 -0.24 -4.97
C MET A 59 19.79 1.12 -5.66
N ALA A 60 20.39 1.10 -6.85
CA ALA A 60 20.56 2.31 -7.66
C ALA A 60 19.20 3.00 -7.91
N LYS A 61 19.17 4.34 -7.82
CA LYS A 61 17.93 5.14 -7.99
C LYS A 61 17.13 4.78 -9.25
N SER A 62 17.81 4.54 -10.37
CA SER A 62 17.19 4.17 -11.65
C SER A 62 16.48 2.81 -11.65
N ALA A 63 16.80 1.92 -10.72
CA ALA A 63 16.18 0.60 -10.61
C ALA A 63 14.93 0.60 -9.71
N ARG A 64 14.71 1.66 -8.92
CA ARG A 64 13.63 1.75 -7.93
C ARG A 64 12.27 2.08 -8.55
N SER A 65 12.24 2.69 -9.73
CA SER A 65 11.01 3.05 -10.45
C SER A 65 10.32 1.87 -11.15
N ASN A 66 10.90 0.67 -11.06
CA ASN A 66 10.23 -0.56 -11.48
C ASN A 66 9.60 -1.22 -10.25
N ASP A 67 8.31 -0.95 -10.06
CA ASP A 67 7.51 -1.40 -8.93
C ASP A 67 7.57 -2.91 -8.70
N GLN A 68 7.45 -3.71 -9.76
CA GLN A 68 7.49 -5.17 -9.68
C GLN A 68 8.87 -5.68 -9.20
N ARG A 69 9.94 -5.11 -9.77
CA ARG A 69 11.31 -5.44 -9.39
C ARG A 69 11.58 -5.05 -7.94
N LEU A 70 11.16 -3.86 -7.52
CA LEU A 70 11.34 -3.37 -6.17
C LEU A 70 10.61 -4.27 -5.16
N LEU A 71 9.31 -4.53 -5.39
CA LEU A 71 8.53 -5.40 -4.52
C LEU A 71 9.12 -6.80 -4.43
N GLY A 72 9.59 -7.37 -5.55
CA GLY A 72 10.22 -8.68 -5.56
C GLY A 72 11.47 -8.76 -4.69
N VAL A 73 12.32 -7.73 -4.72
CA VAL A 73 13.55 -7.67 -3.89
C VAL A 73 13.23 -7.44 -2.42
N LEU A 74 12.17 -6.68 -2.11
CA LEU A 74 11.71 -6.45 -0.74
C LEU A 74 11.13 -7.75 -0.15
N ALA A 75 10.24 -8.40 -0.90
CA ALA A 75 9.62 -9.67 -0.51
C ALA A 75 10.65 -10.78 -0.28
N SER A 76 11.69 -10.89 -1.13
CA SER A 76 12.70 -11.94 -1.00
C SER A 76 13.59 -11.85 0.25
N ARG A 77 13.44 -10.80 1.08
CA ARG A 77 14.20 -10.64 2.33
C ARG A 77 13.60 -11.36 3.52
N HIS A 78 12.35 -11.83 3.40
CA HIS A 78 11.58 -12.35 4.52
C HIS A 78 11.01 -13.70 4.18
N ASP A 79 10.94 -14.54 5.21
CA ASP A 79 10.23 -15.80 5.10
C ASP A 79 8.72 -15.56 5.18
N PRO A 80 7.92 -16.40 4.50
CA PRO A 80 6.48 -16.38 4.63
C PRO A 80 5.96 -16.56 6.04
N ASP A 81 4.82 -15.93 6.29
CA ASP A 81 4.05 -16.15 7.51
C ASP A 81 2.54 -15.92 7.32
N ASN A 82 1.83 -15.74 8.44
CA ASN A 82 0.41 -15.48 8.47
C ASN A 82 0.08 -14.00 8.74
N ALA A 83 0.71 -13.10 7.99
CA ALA A 83 0.37 -11.67 7.97
C ALA A 83 0.42 -11.12 6.53
N ILE A 84 -0.10 -9.89 6.34
CA ILE A 84 0.17 -9.12 5.12
C ILE A 84 1.49 -8.38 5.33
N HIS A 85 2.43 -8.51 4.41
CA HIS A 85 3.72 -7.83 4.48
C HIS A 85 3.63 -6.47 3.79
N ILE A 86 3.93 -5.40 4.53
CA ILE A 86 3.92 -4.03 4.02
C ILE A 86 5.30 -3.42 4.15
N TYR A 87 5.92 -3.11 3.02
CA TYR A 87 7.22 -2.46 2.94
C TYR A 87 7.03 -0.95 2.80
N LEU A 88 7.51 -0.20 3.79
CA LEU A 88 7.46 1.26 3.79
C LEU A 88 8.84 1.79 3.38
N VAL A 89 8.91 2.38 2.19
CA VAL A 89 10.17 2.82 1.58
C VAL A 89 10.24 4.35 1.47
N ASN A 90 11.45 4.88 1.33
CA ASN A 90 11.64 6.30 1.05
C ASN A 90 10.98 6.71 -0.28
N SER A 91 10.73 8.01 -0.45
CA SER A 91 10.21 8.62 -1.67
C SER A 91 11.12 8.29 -2.86
N ILE A 92 10.53 7.80 -3.95
CA ILE A 92 11.21 7.46 -5.19
C ILE A 92 11.04 8.63 -6.16
N GLU A 93 12.17 9.15 -6.64
CA GLU A 93 12.19 10.28 -7.55
C GLU A 93 11.42 9.97 -8.85
N ASN A 94 10.61 10.93 -9.31
CA ASN A 94 9.75 10.81 -10.50
C ASN A 94 8.60 9.79 -10.40
N LEU A 95 8.34 9.25 -9.20
CA LEU A 95 7.20 8.38 -8.93
C LEU A 95 6.16 9.16 -8.12
N SER A 96 5.24 9.85 -8.79
CA SER A 96 4.25 10.74 -8.14
C SER A 96 3.12 9.98 -7.44
N ALA A 97 2.84 8.76 -7.87
CA ALA A 97 2.02 7.77 -7.20
C ALA A 97 2.62 6.42 -7.56
N GLY A 98 3.09 5.70 -6.54
CA GLY A 98 3.87 4.49 -6.65
C GLY A 98 3.68 3.58 -5.45
N GLY A 99 3.57 2.31 -5.76
CA GLY A 99 3.18 1.26 -4.85
C GLY A 99 2.98 0.03 -5.68
N SER A 100 3.06 -1.13 -5.06
CA SER A 100 2.76 -2.37 -5.74
C SER A 100 2.26 -3.37 -4.75
N SER A 101 1.56 -4.37 -5.26
CA SER A 101 0.99 -5.42 -4.48
C SER A 101 0.98 -6.71 -5.29
N TYR A 102 1.29 -7.82 -4.63
CA TYR A 102 1.14 -9.15 -5.21
C TYR A 102 -0.09 -9.82 -4.60
N PRO A 103 -1.25 -9.80 -5.29
CA PRO A 103 -2.45 -10.46 -4.78
C PRO A 103 -2.23 -11.97 -4.73
N ASN A 104 -2.45 -12.59 -3.57
CA ASN A 104 -2.24 -14.04 -3.37
C ASN A 104 -0.84 -14.51 -3.81
N SER A 105 0.19 -13.67 -3.62
CA SER A 105 1.58 -14.10 -3.82
C SER A 105 1.79 -15.34 -2.97
N GLU A 106 2.34 -16.39 -3.57
CA GLU A 106 3.01 -17.40 -2.76
C GLU A 106 4.39 -16.84 -2.39
N PRO A 107 4.73 -16.81 -1.10
CA PRO A 107 4.03 -17.49 -0.02
C PRO A 107 3.09 -16.61 0.86
N GLU A 108 3.12 -15.27 0.73
CA GLU A 108 2.26 -14.34 1.49
C GLU A 108 1.91 -13.05 0.70
N PRO A 109 0.72 -12.46 0.93
CA PRO A 109 0.34 -11.20 0.29
C PRO A 109 1.25 -10.05 0.74
N ALA A 110 1.94 -9.45 -0.22
CA ALA A 110 2.91 -8.38 -0.01
C ALA A 110 2.57 -7.11 -0.77
N SER A 111 2.91 -5.95 -0.20
CA SER A 111 2.83 -4.65 -0.87
C SER A 111 3.91 -3.70 -0.38
N PHE A 112 4.31 -2.72 -1.22
CA PHE A 112 5.12 -1.59 -0.76
C PHE A 112 4.40 -0.26 -0.95
N VAL A 113 4.74 0.70 -0.10
CA VAL A 113 4.26 2.09 -0.14
C VAL A 113 5.45 3.01 0.09
N GLN A 114 5.68 3.95 -0.82
CA GLN A 114 6.70 4.98 -0.64
C GLN A 114 6.23 6.12 0.27
N TRP A 115 7.16 6.94 0.74
CA TRP A 115 6.85 8.14 1.50
C TRP A 115 6.28 9.26 0.62
N TYR A 116 5.15 9.85 1.04
CA TYR A 116 4.44 10.92 0.35
C TYR A 116 4.38 12.25 1.09
N GLY A 117 5.20 12.42 2.14
CA GLY A 117 5.34 13.69 2.85
C GLY A 117 4.38 13.89 4.02
N ASN A 118 3.24 13.19 4.08
CA ASN A 118 2.29 13.31 5.18
C ASN A 118 1.45 12.05 5.41
N ASP A 119 0.93 11.90 6.63
CA ASP A 119 0.18 10.73 7.10
C ASP A 119 -1.07 10.42 6.25
N HIS A 120 -1.78 11.44 5.76
CA HIS A 120 -2.98 11.25 4.95
C HIS A 120 -2.65 10.69 3.56
N ALA A 121 -1.69 11.27 2.85
CA ALA A 121 -1.26 10.79 1.54
C ALA A 121 -0.66 9.37 1.64
N ASN A 122 0.16 9.14 2.66
CA ASN A 122 0.70 7.83 3.01
C ASN A 122 -0.40 6.78 3.25
N GLY A 123 -1.36 7.09 4.12
CA GLY A 123 -2.45 6.18 4.46
C GLY A 123 -3.40 5.93 3.29
N ARG A 124 -3.67 6.93 2.44
CA ARG A 124 -4.48 6.77 1.23
C ARG A 124 -3.79 5.87 0.20
N ALA A 125 -2.49 6.08 -0.04
CA ALA A 125 -1.72 5.21 -0.93
C ALA A 125 -1.68 3.77 -0.41
N TRP A 126 -1.44 3.60 0.89
CA TRP A 126 -1.48 2.28 1.51
C TRP A 126 -2.86 1.62 1.40
N ALA A 127 -3.94 2.37 1.66
CA ALA A 127 -5.30 1.85 1.52
C ALA A 127 -5.61 1.41 0.08
N HIS A 128 -5.08 2.13 -0.91
CA HIS A 128 -5.19 1.78 -2.33
C HIS A 128 -4.52 0.46 -2.65
N GLU A 129 -3.28 0.25 -2.20
CA GLU A 129 -2.57 -1.01 -2.41
C GLU A 129 -3.22 -2.20 -1.69
N LEU A 130 -3.77 -1.99 -0.50
CA LEU A 130 -4.59 -3.01 0.18
C LEU A 130 -5.83 -3.36 -0.65
N GLY A 131 -6.40 -2.39 -1.37
CA GLY A 131 -7.49 -2.61 -2.33
C GLY A 131 -7.10 -3.60 -3.42
N HIS A 132 -5.91 -3.45 -4.00
CA HIS A 132 -5.38 -4.40 -4.98
C HIS A 132 -5.16 -5.80 -4.40
N LEU A 133 -4.63 -5.92 -3.17
CA LEU A 133 -4.53 -7.22 -2.49
C LEU A 133 -5.90 -7.88 -2.25
N MET A 134 -6.95 -7.07 -2.11
CA MET A 134 -8.35 -7.51 -2.03
C MET A 134 -9.04 -7.65 -3.39
N SER A 135 -8.26 -7.68 -4.48
CA SER A 135 -8.74 -7.86 -5.86
C SER A 135 -9.64 -6.73 -6.36
N LEU A 136 -9.39 -5.50 -5.91
CA LEU A 136 -9.98 -4.30 -6.51
C LEU A 136 -9.10 -3.78 -7.64
N ASP A 137 -9.71 -3.61 -8.82
CA ASP A 137 -9.05 -3.03 -9.98
C ASP A 137 -9.06 -1.50 -9.95
N HIS A 138 -8.15 -0.92 -10.73
CA HIS A 138 -8.14 0.52 -10.96
C HIS A 138 -9.47 1.00 -11.56
N VAL A 139 -9.92 2.17 -11.09
CA VAL A 139 -11.01 2.91 -11.72
C VAL A 139 -10.41 3.91 -12.68
N GLU A 140 -10.55 3.65 -13.97
CA GLU A 140 -10.11 4.56 -15.02
C GLU A 140 -11.06 5.77 -15.12
N ILE A 141 -10.49 6.96 -15.36
CA ILE A 141 -11.24 8.21 -15.50
C ILE A 141 -11.25 8.63 -16.96
N ASP A 142 -12.45 8.75 -17.52
CA ASP A 142 -12.67 9.45 -18.78
C ASP A 142 -12.88 10.95 -18.52
N TYR A 143 -11.84 11.74 -18.77
CA TYR A 143 -11.89 13.18 -18.60
C TYR A 143 -12.73 13.90 -19.66
N SER A 144 -13.16 13.23 -20.74
CA SER A 144 -14.09 13.83 -21.70
C SER A 144 -15.52 13.92 -21.15
N ASN A 145 -15.84 13.15 -20.10
CA ASN A 145 -17.12 13.19 -19.40
C ASN A 145 -16.94 13.80 -18.01
N GLU A 146 -17.06 15.13 -17.92
CA GLU A 146 -16.82 15.90 -16.68
C GLU A 146 -17.62 15.39 -15.48
N LYS A 147 -18.89 15.02 -15.68
CA LYS A 147 -19.76 14.53 -14.60
C LYS A 147 -19.28 13.20 -14.07
N GLN A 148 -18.87 12.29 -14.96
CA GLN A 148 -18.29 11.01 -14.57
C GLN A 148 -16.93 11.20 -13.90
N ALA A 149 -16.07 12.05 -14.46
CA ALA A 149 -14.75 12.34 -13.92
C ALA A 149 -14.82 12.90 -12.49
N ALA A 150 -15.73 13.85 -12.23
CA ALA A 150 -15.95 14.42 -10.90
C ALA A 150 -16.39 13.39 -9.85
N GLN A 151 -17.09 12.32 -10.26
CA GLN A 151 -17.45 11.23 -9.36
C GLN A 151 -16.30 10.24 -9.17
N ARG A 152 -15.62 9.85 -10.26
CA ARG A 152 -14.54 8.86 -10.21
C ARG A 152 -13.27 9.38 -9.55
N VAL A 153 -13.00 10.68 -9.61
CA VAL A 153 -11.84 11.27 -8.93
C VAL A 153 -11.91 11.11 -7.41
N LYS A 154 -13.10 10.86 -6.84
CA LYS A 154 -13.26 10.61 -5.40
C LYS A 154 -12.94 9.16 -5.00
N ASN A 155 -12.85 8.24 -5.97
CA ASN A 155 -12.67 6.83 -5.69
C ASN A 155 -11.26 6.50 -5.21
N LEU A 156 -11.16 5.62 -4.20
CA LEU A 156 -9.89 5.14 -3.67
C LEU A 156 -9.04 4.48 -4.76
N MET A 157 -9.66 3.69 -5.64
CA MET A 157 -8.96 2.91 -6.69
C MET A 157 -8.67 3.73 -7.95
N THR A 158 -8.89 5.04 -7.93
CA THR A 158 -8.38 5.95 -8.97
C THR A 158 -6.89 6.17 -8.77
N LYS A 159 -6.12 6.17 -9.86
CA LYS A 159 -4.68 6.45 -9.84
C LYS A 159 -4.39 7.88 -9.39
N GLY A 160 -3.31 8.06 -8.63
CA GLY A 160 -2.85 9.37 -8.17
C GLY A 160 -3.30 9.72 -6.75
N LEU A 161 -2.47 10.48 -6.03
CA LEU A 161 -2.69 10.83 -4.62
C LEU A 161 -3.73 11.93 -4.41
N SER A 162 -4.01 12.73 -5.45
CA SER A 162 -5.03 13.79 -5.40
C SER A 162 -6.45 13.25 -5.51
N ALA A 163 -6.61 11.97 -5.86
CA ALA A 163 -7.89 11.30 -5.86
C ALA A 163 -8.35 10.96 -4.43
N GLY A 164 -9.67 10.95 -4.24
CA GLY A 164 -10.30 10.72 -2.94
C GLY A 164 -10.13 9.29 -2.42
N SER A 165 -10.89 9.00 -1.37
CA SER A 165 -10.81 7.75 -0.60
C SER A 165 -12.16 7.04 -0.49
N ASP A 166 -13.08 7.30 -1.41
CA ASP A 166 -14.39 6.65 -1.43
C ASP A 166 -14.34 5.26 -2.05
N LEU A 167 -15.14 4.35 -1.50
CA LEU A 167 -15.38 3.02 -2.02
C LEU A 167 -16.84 2.93 -2.49
N THR A 168 -17.08 2.30 -3.63
CA THR A 168 -18.44 1.97 -4.07
C THR A 168 -18.98 0.75 -3.30
N GLY A 169 -20.30 0.56 -3.30
CA GLY A 169 -20.92 -0.64 -2.70
C GLY A 169 -20.36 -1.94 -3.31
N GLN A 170 -20.18 -1.97 -4.63
CA GLN A 170 -19.59 -3.10 -5.34
C GLN A 170 -18.14 -3.38 -4.90
N GLN A 171 -17.33 -2.33 -4.71
CA GLN A 171 -15.95 -2.49 -4.20
C GLN A 171 -15.94 -3.01 -2.75
N ILE A 172 -16.86 -2.53 -1.91
CA ILE A 172 -17.01 -3.03 -0.54
C ILE A 172 -17.35 -4.53 -0.54
N ASP A 173 -18.33 -4.94 -1.36
CA ASP A 173 -18.75 -6.35 -1.43
C ASP A 173 -17.64 -7.24 -2.00
N ALA A 174 -16.95 -6.78 -3.05
CA ALA A 174 -15.80 -7.49 -3.63
C ALA A 174 -14.66 -7.65 -2.62
N ALA A 175 -14.29 -6.59 -1.91
CA ALA A 175 -13.21 -6.63 -0.92
C ALA A 175 -13.54 -7.61 0.21
N LYS A 176 -14.76 -7.54 0.76
CA LYS A 176 -15.24 -8.49 1.78
C LYS A 176 -15.29 -9.94 1.28
N GLY A 177 -15.60 -10.13 0.01
CA GLY A 177 -15.63 -11.44 -0.65
C GLY A 177 -14.26 -11.99 -1.04
N SER A 178 -13.20 -11.19 -0.96
CA SER A 178 -11.84 -11.54 -1.39
C SER A 178 -11.26 -12.71 -0.59
N LYS A 179 -10.35 -13.47 -1.22
CA LYS A 179 -9.63 -14.56 -0.55
C LYS A 179 -8.84 -14.06 0.66
N LEU A 180 -8.25 -12.87 0.54
CA LEU A 180 -7.48 -12.23 1.60
C LEU A 180 -8.35 -11.98 2.84
N VAL A 181 -9.47 -11.30 2.69
CA VAL A 181 -10.36 -11.00 3.82
C VAL A 181 -10.94 -12.28 4.40
N LYS A 182 -11.30 -13.26 3.57
CA LYS A 182 -11.76 -14.58 4.05
C LYS A 182 -10.69 -15.35 4.83
N ARG A 183 -9.41 -15.23 4.46
CA ARG A 183 -8.29 -15.89 5.16
C ARG A 183 -8.14 -15.41 6.60
N PHE A 184 -8.35 -14.11 6.87
CA PHE A 184 -8.09 -13.49 8.17
C PHE A 184 -9.34 -13.09 8.96
N GLY A 185 -10.46 -12.90 8.27
CA GLY A 185 -11.67 -12.24 8.77
C GLY A 185 -12.85 -13.17 9.03
N GLY A 186 -12.61 -14.50 9.13
CA GLY A 186 -13.61 -15.55 9.33
C GLY A 186 -14.85 -15.13 10.12
#